data_AF-A0A8D8N071-F1
#
_entry.id   AF-A0A8D8N071-F1
#
_cell.length_a   1.000
_cell.length_b   1.000
_cell.length_c   1.000
_cell.angle_alpha   90.00
_cell.angle_beta   90.00
_cell.angle_gamma   90.00
#
_symmetry.space_group_name_H-M   'P 1'
#
loop_
_entity.id
_entity.type
_entity.pdbx_description
1 polymer ?
#
loop_
_entity_poly.entity_id
_entity_poly.type
_entity_poly.pdbx_seq_one_letter_code
_entity_poly.pdbx_strand_id
1 'polypeptide(L)'
;MSESTFYKFLPLLLCALSVPLSMFMWIGNVAYSKIASDEENVIPPARWLFSILVPLLLMLYGLKRKGVNKSGAIVGLLCATILSIASHAFLACLAMFFFSSSRATKFRAHLKRKYEEDFRGGEGRRNWAQVICNAGYATTLAMLYLLDCGYGERPVDFGRFY
;
A
#
# COMPACT_ATOMS: atom_id res chain seq x y z
N MET A 1 -16.65 11.85 22.44
CA MET A 1 -15.47 12.65 22.01
C MET A 1 -15.82 13.29 20.69
N SER A 2 -15.93 14.63 20.59
CA SER A 2 -16.41 15.28 19.35
C SER A 2 -15.42 15.01 18.21
N GLU A 3 -15.91 14.84 16.97
CA GLU A 3 -15.07 14.53 15.79
C GLU A 3 -13.86 15.47 15.67
N SER A 4 -14.02 16.74 16.07
CA SER A 4 -12.96 17.76 16.06
C SER A 4 -11.74 17.38 16.91
N THR A 5 -11.96 16.75 18.07
CA THR A 5 -10.86 16.33 18.96
C THR A 5 -10.10 15.14 18.37
N PHE A 6 -10.79 14.20 17.72
CA PHE A 6 -10.16 13.03 17.10
C PHE A 6 -9.16 13.40 16.01
N TYR A 7 -9.52 14.34 15.11
CA TYR A 7 -8.62 14.76 14.04
C TYR A 7 -7.38 15.51 14.54
N LYS A 8 -7.44 16.17 15.70
CA LYS A 8 -6.27 16.81 16.33
C LYS A 8 -5.24 15.78 16.81
N PHE A 9 -5.70 14.65 17.35
CA PHE A 9 -4.82 13.58 17.85
C PHE A 9 -4.47 12.54 16.79
N LEU A 10 -5.15 12.52 15.65
CA LEU A 10 -4.90 11.54 14.59
C LEU A 10 -3.45 11.53 14.08
N PRO A 11 -2.79 12.67 13.79
CA PRO A 11 -1.38 12.67 13.39
C PRO A 11 -0.46 12.08 14.46
N LEU A 12 -0.73 12.41 15.73
CA LEU A 12 0.04 11.88 16.86
C LEU A 12 -0.12 10.36 16.96
N LEU A 13 -1.34 9.84 16.83
CA LEU A 13 -1.63 8.41 16.86
C LEU A 13 -0.98 7.67 15.67
N LEU A 14 -1.01 8.27 14.47
CA LEU A 14 -0.36 7.71 13.28
C LEU A 14 1.16 7.62 13.47
N CYS A 15 1.80 8.67 13.97
CA CYS A 15 3.23 8.66 14.26
C CYS A 15 3.56 7.66 15.39
N ALA A 16 2.78 7.66 16.48
CA ALA A 16 2.97 6.79 17.63
C ALA A 16 2.84 5.30 17.29
N LEU A 17 2.07 4.94 16.26
CA LEU A 17 1.97 3.56 15.78
C LEU A 17 3.00 3.23 14.70
N SER A 18 3.18 4.11 13.71
CA SER A 18 4.04 3.84 12.56
C SER A 18 5.53 3.85 12.91
N VAL A 19 5.98 4.75 13.79
CA VAL A 19 7.41 4.85 14.15
C VAL A 19 7.89 3.61 14.89
N PRO A 20 7.26 3.15 16.00
CA PRO A 20 7.72 1.94 16.70
C PRO A 20 7.63 0.70 15.82
N LEU A 21 6.55 0.56 15.03
CA LEU A 21 6.40 -0.57 14.12
C LEU A 21 7.51 -0.57 13.05
N SER A 22 7.86 0.58 12.50
CA SER A 22 8.94 0.70 11.51
C SER A 22 10.30 0.34 12.09
N MET A 23 10.58 0.78 13.32
CA MET A 23 11.83 0.44 14.00
C MET A 23 11.89 -1.05 14.33
N PHE A 24 10.79 -1.64 14.76
CA PHE A 24 10.70 -3.08 15.01
C PHE A 24 10.99 -3.90 13.74
N MET A 25 10.35 -3.55 12.62
CA MET A 25 10.58 -4.21 11.35
C MET A 25 12.01 -4.03 10.84
N TRP A 26 12.59 -2.84 11.01
CA TRP A 26 13.97 -2.57 10.67
C TRP A 26 14.96 -3.40 11.50
N ILE A 27 14.78 -3.47 12.82
CA ILE A 27 15.59 -4.32 13.70
C ILE A 27 15.50 -5.79 13.27
N GLY A 28 14.29 -6.27 12.94
CA GLY A 28 14.09 -7.61 12.40
C GLY A 28 14.84 -7.84 11.09
N ASN A 29 14.81 -6.87 10.16
CA ASN A 29 15.53 -6.95 8.90
C ASN A 29 17.06 -6.96 9.09
N VAL A 30 17.60 -6.16 10.02
CA VAL A 30 19.02 -6.20 10.40
C VAL A 30 19.39 -7.55 11.01
N ALA A 31 18.56 -8.09 11.90
CA ALA A 31 18.80 -9.40 12.49
C ALA A 31 18.79 -10.52 11.43
N TYR A 32 17.82 -10.48 10.52
CA TYR A 32 17.72 -11.42 9.40
C TYR A 32 18.94 -11.35 8.48
N SER A 33 19.37 -10.15 8.10
CA SER A 33 20.54 -9.93 7.25
C SER A 33 21.82 -10.54 7.84
N LYS A 34 22.04 -10.40 9.15
CA LYS A 34 23.17 -11.04 9.85
C LYS A 34 23.11 -12.56 9.84
N ILE A 35 21.92 -13.13 10.04
CA ILE A 35 21.71 -14.60 10.02
C ILE A 35 21.89 -15.15 8.61
N ALA A 36 21.41 -14.44 7.60
CA ALA A 36 21.49 -14.82 6.19
C ALA A 36 22.85 -14.49 5.53
N SER A 37 23.76 -13.82 6.24
CA SER A 37 25.03 -13.29 5.70
C SER A 37 24.84 -12.39 4.47
N ASP A 38 23.71 -11.67 4.41
CA ASP A 38 23.32 -10.77 3.33
C ASP A 38 23.33 -9.31 3.83
N GLU A 39 24.52 -8.81 4.16
CA GLU A 39 24.72 -7.50 4.79
C GLU A 39 24.53 -6.33 3.82
N GLU A 40 24.59 -6.57 2.51
CA GLU A 40 24.46 -5.51 1.49
C GLU A 40 23.01 -5.07 1.25
N ASN A 41 22.02 -5.93 1.55
CA ASN A 41 20.60 -5.69 1.24
C ASN A 41 19.73 -5.24 2.43
N VAL A 42 20.33 -4.62 3.46
CA VAL A 42 19.57 -4.09 4.60
C VAL A 42 18.70 -2.90 4.17
N ILE A 43 17.39 -3.02 4.36
CA ILE A 43 16.40 -1.98 4.07
C ILE A 43 16.52 -0.87 5.12
N PRO A 44 16.71 0.41 4.73
CA PRO A 44 16.90 1.50 5.67
C PRO A 44 15.63 1.78 6.48
N PRO A 45 15.76 2.30 7.71
CA PRO A 45 14.62 2.56 8.59
C PRO A 45 13.63 3.57 7.99
N ALA A 46 14.12 4.53 7.20
CA ALA A 46 13.27 5.50 6.51
C ALA A 46 12.31 4.84 5.50
N ARG A 47 12.77 3.80 4.79
CA ARG A 47 11.93 3.04 3.84
C ARG A 47 10.89 2.20 4.56
N TRP A 48 11.23 1.62 5.72
CA TRP A 48 10.26 0.95 6.60
C TRP A 48 9.19 1.92 7.10
N LEU A 49 9.58 3.11 7.56
CA LEU A 49 8.65 4.14 8.02
C LEU A 49 7.72 4.57 6.89
N PHE A 50 8.27 4.89 5.71
CA PHE A 50 7.48 5.23 4.53
C PHE A 50 6.48 4.11 4.19
N SER A 51 6.95 2.87 4.20
CA SER A 51 6.17 1.70 3.81
C SER A 51 5.09 1.28 4.80
N ILE A 52 5.12 1.81 6.02
CA ILE A 52 4.04 1.64 6.97
C ILE A 52 3.10 2.85 6.90
N LEU A 53 3.66 4.06 6.95
CA LEU A 53 2.90 5.29 7.08
C LEU A 53 2.08 5.60 5.82
N VAL A 54 2.68 5.53 4.64
CA VAL A 54 2.01 5.93 3.38
C VAL A 54 0.90 4.95 3.00
N PRO A 55 1.10 3.62 3.02
CA PRO A 55 0.02 2.65 2.86
C PRO A 55 -1.11 2.81 3.87
N LEU A 56 -0.78 3.09 5.14
CA LEU A 56 -1.79 3.34 6.17
C LEU A 56 -2.64 4.57 5.84
N LEU A 57 -1.99 5.69 5.47
CA LEU A 57 -2.69 6.90 5.03
C LEU A 57 -3.57 6.66 3.80
N LEU A 58 -3.07 5.89 2.81
CA LEU A 58 -3.81 5.54 1.61
C LEU A 58 -5.08 4.73 1.95
N MET A 59 -4.97 3.74 2.85
CA MET A 59 -6.12 2.93 3.27
C MET A 59 -7.11 3.73 4.12
N LEU A 60 -6.64 4.60 5.01
CA LEU A 60 -7.50 5.51 5.78
C LEU A 60 -8.26 6.47 4.85
N TYR A 61 -7.59 7.01 3.84
CA TYR A 61 -8.23 7.81 2.80
C TYR A 61 -9.29 6.99 2.06
N GLY A 62 -8.96 5.78 1.63
CA GLY A 62 -9.88 4.89 0.92
C GLY A 62 -11.13 4.55 1.73
N LEU A 63 -10.96 4.28 3.03
CA LEU A 63 -12.07 4.03 3.96
C LEU A 63 -12.93 5.27 4.17
N LYS A 64 -12.30 6.44 4.39
CA LYS A 64 -13.01 7.72 4.57
C LYS A 64 -13.84 8.09 3.34
N ARG A 65 -13.32 7.83 2.13
CA ARG A 65 -14.02 8.05 0.86
C ARG A 65 -15.00 6.95 0.47
N LYS A 66 -15.09 5.89 1.29
CA LYS A 66 -15.89 4.69 1.01
C LYS A 66 -15.52 3.99 -0.30
N GLY A 67 -14.31 4.23 -0.84
CA GLY A 67 -13.77 3.57 -2.03
C GLY A 67 -13.24 2.16 -1.76
N VAL A 68 -13.12 1.78 -0.49
CA VAL A 68 -12.80 0.43 -0.02
C VAL A 68 -13.60 0.12 1.25
N ASN A 69 -13.93 -1.15 1.50
CA ASN A 69 -14.51 -1.59 2.76
C ASN A 69 -13.41 -2.06 3.75
N LYS A 70 -13.80 -2.48 4.97
CA LYS A 70 -12.83 -2.88 6.00
C LYS A 70 -11.95 -4.07 5.57
N SER A 71 -12.54 -5.09 4.93
CA SER A 71 -11.77 -6.26 4.47
C SER A 71 -10.82 -5.92 3.33
N GLY A 72 -11.27 -5.10 2.38
CA GLY A 72 -10.43 -4.56 1.32
C GLY A 72 -9.31 -3.67 1.84
N ALA A 73 -9.54 -2.88 2.89
CA ALA A 73 -8.52 -2.04 3.49
C ALA A 73 -7.40 -2.85 4.16
N ILE A 74 -7.74 -3.97 4.82
CA ILE A 74 -6.73 -4.85 5.43
C ILE A 74 -5.83 -5.47 4.37
N VAL A 75 -6.42 -6.07 3.33
CA VAL A 75 -5.63 -6.65 2.23
C VAL A 75 -4.88 -5.58 1.45
N GLY A 76 -5.52 -4.43 1.21
CA GLY A 76 -4.91 -3.31 0.52
C GLY A 76 -3.72 -2.73 1.27
N LEU A 77 -3.76 -2.71 2.62
CA LEU A 77 -2.64 -2.32 3.45
C LEU A 77 -1.46 -3.26 3.24
N LEU A 78 -1.68 -4.58 3.30
CA LEU A 78 -0.63 -5.58 3.08
C LEU A 78 0.00 -5.46 1.69
N CYS A 79 -0.82 -5.40 0.63
CA CYS A 79 -0.34 -5.21 -0.74
C CYS A 79 0.48 -3.91 -0.86
N ALA A 80 -0.08 -2.79 -0.42
CA ALA A 80 0.58 -1.49 -0.55
C ALA A 80 1.90 -1.41 0.22
N THR A 81 1.99 -2.01 1.41
CA THR A 81 3.23 -2.13 2.19
C THR A 81 4.29 -2.94 1.45
N ILE A 82 3.95 -4.10 0.90
CA ILE A 82 4.91 -4.93 0.14
C ILE A 82 5.39 -4.17 -1.10
N LEU A 83 4.47 -3.57 -1.86
CA LEU A 83 4.81 -2.79 -3.05
C LEU A 83 5.72 -1.61 -2.71
N SER A 84 5.45 -0.89 -1.62
CA SER A 84 6.28 0.25 -1.21
C SER A 84 7.66 -0.16 -0.70
N ILE A 85 7.77 -1.30 -0.01
CA ILE A 85 9.06 -1.86 0.41
C ILE A 85 9.87 -2.30 -0.80
N ALA A 86 9.24 -2.84 -1.85
CA ALA A 86 9.91 -3.20 -3.09
C ALA A 86 10.37 -1.95 -3.87
N SER A 87 9.44 -1.07 -4.21
CA SER A 87 9.71 0.16 -4.97
C SER A 87 8.59 1.18 -4.76
N HIS A 88 8.95 2.43 -4.49
CA HIS A 88 7.98 3.51 -4.36
C HIS A 88 7.20 3.72 -5.68
N ALA A 89 7.80 3.38 -6.83
CA ALA A 89 7.11 3.41 -8.12
C ALA A 89 5.96 2.40 -8.19
N PHE A 90 6.13 1.20 -7.61
CA PHE A 90 5.06 0.20 -7.56
C PHE A 90 3.89 0.68 -6.72
N LEU A 91 4.17 1.27 -5.55
CA LEU A 91 3.14 1.91 -4.74
C LEU A 91 2.45 3.06 -5.50
N ALA A 92 3.22 3.90 -6.20
CA ALA A 92 2.68 5.01 -6.97
C ALA A 92 1.73 4.52 -8.07
N CYS A 93 2.08 3.44 -8.78
CA CYS A 93 1.21 2.79 -9.76
C CYS A 93 -0.08 2.27 -9.12
N LEU A 94 0.01 1.60 -7.97
CA LEU A 94 -1.17 1.12 -7.24
C LEU A 94 -2.07 2.28 -6.79
N ALA A 95 -1.48 3.34 -6.23
CA ALA A 95 -2.20 4.53 -5.80
C ALA A 95 -2.87 5.23 -6.99
N MET A 96 -2.15 5.41 -8.10
CA MET A 96 -2.67 5.99 -9.33
C MET A 96 -3.84 5.17 -9.87
N PHE A 97 -3.72 3.84 -9.93
CA PHE A 97 -4.81 2.94 -10.28
C PHE A 97 -6.01 3.11 -9.34
N PHE A 98 -5.78 3.13 -8.02
CA PHE A 98 -6.85 3.28 -7.04
C PHE A 98 -7.61 4.60 -7.23
N PHE A 99 -6.90 5.73 -7.38
CA PHE A 99 -7.54 7.03 -7.57
C PHE A 99 -8.24 7.14 -8.92
N SER A 100 -7.59 6.76 -10.01
CA SER A 100 -8.14 6.83 -11.36
C SER A 100 -9.38 5.96 -11.50
N SER A 101 -9.31 4.69 -11.06
CA SER A 101 -10.46 3.78 -11.12
C SER A 101 -11.58 4.23 -10.18
N SER A 102 -11.29 4.78 -9.00
CA SER A 102 -12.34 5.34 -8.12
C SER A 102 -13.07 6.51 -8.75
N ARG A 103 -12.38 7.37 -9.51
CA ARG A 103 -13.04 8.43 -10.29
C ARG A 103 -13.82 7.86 -11.47
N ALA A 104 -13.27 6.88 -12.18
CA ALA A 104 -13.92 6.22 -13.29
C ALA A 104 -15.24 5.55 -12.88
N THR A 105 -15.34 4.99 -11.66
CA THR A 105 -16.61 4.40 -11.18
C THR A 105 -17.77 5.39 -11.04
N LYS A 106 -17.51 6.70 -11.00
CA LYS A 106 -18.56 7.73 -11.01
C LYS A 106 -19.12 7.98 -12.40
N PHE A 107 -18.34 7.68 -13.44
CA PHE A 107 -18.78 7.85 -14.81
C PHE A 107 -19.94 6.89 -15.09
N ARG A 108 -21.07 7.45 -15.55
CA ARG A 108 -22.28 6.67 -15.89
C ARG A 108 -22.75 5.74 -14.76
N ALA A 109 -22.62 6.18 -13.50
CA ALA A 109 -22.94 5.36 -12.34
C ALA A 109 -24.41 4.86 -12.30
N HIS A 110 -25.33 5.56 -12.97
CA HIS A 110 -26.72 5.13 -13.14
C HIS A 110 -26.87 3.82 -13.93
N LEU A 111 -25.99 3.55 -14.90
CA LEU A 111 -25.94 2.27 -15.63
C LEU A 111 -25.34 1.18 -14.75
N LYS A 112 -24.26 1.50 -14.01
CA LYS A 112 -23.58 0.54 -13.13
C LYS A 112 -24.51 -0.02 -12.05
N ARG A 113 -25.42 0.80 -11.54
CA ARG A 113 -26.48 0.38 -10.60
C ARG A 113 -27.31 -0.80 -11.10
N LYS A 114 -27.50 -0.96 -12.41
CA LYS A 114 -28.28 -2.07 -12.98
C LYS A 114 -27.56 -3.41 -12.93
N TYR A 115 -26.22 -3.40 -12.80
CA TYR A 115 -25.38 -4.60 -12.90
C TYR A 115 -24.66 -4.97 -11.60
N GLU A 116 -24.49 -4.02 -10.68
CA GLU A 116 -23.72 -4.21 -9.46
C GLU A 116 -24.68 -4.29 -8.25
N GLU A 117 -24.88 -5.49 -7.72
CA GLU A 117 -25.81 -5.76 -6.60
C GLU A 117 -25.50 -4.91 -5.37
N ASP A 118 -24.21 -4.60 -5.15
CA ASP A 118 -23.71 -3.84 -4.00
C ASP A 118 -23.50 -2.34 -4.32
N PHE A 119 -24.15 -1.81 -5.35
CA PHE A 119 -24.00 -0.41 -5.73
C PHE A 119 -24.55 0.56 -4.67
N ARG A 120 -23.66 1.17 -3.88
CA ARG A 120 -24.04 2.11 -2.81
C ARG A 120 -24.05 3.59 -3.21
N GLY A 121 -23.88 3.89 -4.50
CA GLY A 121 -23.72 5.26 -5.00
C GLY A 121 -22.34 5.85 -4.67
N GLY A 122 -21.78 6.63 -5.59
CA GLY A 122 -20.47 7.27 -5.40
C GLY A 122 -19.29 6.45 -5.92
N GLU A 123 -18.18 6.46 -5.19
CA GLU A 123 -16.95 5.71 -5.55
C GLU A 123 -17.19 4.21 -5.37
N GLY A 124 -16.71 3.39 -6.30
CA GLY A 124 -16.82 1.94 -6.22
C GLY A 124 -16.12 1.41 -4.97
N ARG A 125 -16.87 0.76 -4.09
CA ARG A 125 -16.39 0.27 -2.80
C ARG A 125 -15.77 -1.12 -2.96
N ARG A 126 -14.43 -1.18 -2.93
CA ARG A 126 -13.70 -2.44 -3.14
C ARG A 126 -13.69 -3.33 -1.91
N ASN A 127 -13.91 -4.64 -2.10
CA ASN A 127 -13.73 -5.66 -1.07
C ASN A 127 -12.36 -6.36 -1.17
N TRP A 128 -12.05 -7.25 -0.24
CA TRP A 128 -10.78 -7.99 -0.21
C TRP A 128 -10.50 -8.74 -1.52
N ALA A 129 -11.50 -9.43 -2.09
CA ALA A 129 -11.35 -10.21 -3.32
C ALA A 129 -11.01 -9.31 -4.50
N GLN A 130 -11.70 -8.18 -4.64
CA GLN A 130 -11.41 -7.19 -5.68
C GLN A 130 -10.04 -6.54 -5.50
N VAL A 131 -9.58 -6.35 -4.27
CA VAL A 131 -8.22 -5.85 -4.02
C VAL A 131 -7.18 -6.87 -4.46
N ILE A 132 -7.36 -8.17 -4.15
CA ILE A 132 -6.47 -9.23 -4.64
C ILE A 132 -6.49 -9.30 -6.17
N CYS A 133 -7.66 -9.23 -6.81
CA CYS A 133 -7.74 -9.24 -8.27
C CYS A 133 -6.97 -8.07 -8.90
N ASN A 134 -6.97 -6.89 -8.27
CA ASN A 134 -6.31 -5.70 -8.81
C ASN A 134 -4.82 -5.60 -8.47
N ALA A 135 -4.42 -6.01 -7.27
CA ALA A 135 -3.08 -5.77 -6.72
C ALA A 135 -2.30 -7.05 -6.40
N GLY A 136 -2.95 -8.21 -6.40
CA GLY A 136 -2.37 -9.49 -5.98
C GLY A 136 -1.19 -9.88 -6.85
N TYR A 137 -1.35 -9.89 -8.17
CA TYR A 137 -0.25 -10.25 -9.08
C TYR A 137 0.91 -9.25 -9.00
N ALA A 138 0.62 -7.95 -8.90
CA ALA A 138 1.64 -6.93 -8.66
C ALA A 138 2.38 -7.14 -7.33
N THR A 139 1.68 -7.64 -6.30
CA THR A 139 2.28 -7.98 -4.99
C THR A 139 3.20 -9.19 -5.11
N THR A 140 2.78 -10.24 -5.83
CA THR A 140 3.63 -11.40 -6.12
C THR A 140 4.90 -10.98 -6.87
N LEU A 141 4.78 -10.17 -7.92
CA LEU A 141 5.94 -9.65 -8.65
C LEU A 141 6.83 -8.75 -7.78
N ALA A 142 6.25 -7.94 -6.90
CA ALA A 142 7.01 -7.12 -5.96
C ALA A 142 7.80 -7.96 -4.94
N MET A 143 7.25 -9.10 -4.49
CA MET A 143 7.99 -10.04 -3.63
C MET A 143 9.14 -10.69 -4.39
N LEU A 144 8.92 -11.13 -5.63
CA LEU A 144 10.00 -11.67 -6.48
C LEU A 144 11.08 -10.60 -6.71
N TYR A 145 10.69 -9.36 -6.98
CA TYR A 145 11.62 -8.25 -7.09
C TYR A 145 12.45 -8.06 -5.80
N LEU A 146 11.83 -8.14 -4.62
CA LEU A 146 12.56 -8.05 -3.36
C LEU A 146 13.55 -9.19 -3.14
N LEU A 147 13.25 -10.40 -3.63
CA LEU A 147 14.11 -11.57 -3.49
C LEU A 147 15.27 -11.56 -4.50
N ASP A 148 14.98 -11.27 -5.76
CA ASP A 148 15.96 -11.39 -6.85
C ASP A 148 16.75 -10.10 -7.07
N CYS A 149 16.08 -8.95 -6.88
CA CYS A 149 16.68 -7.64 -7.06
C CYS A 149 17.02 -7.00 -5.71
N GLY A 150 16.21 -7.18 -4.68
CA GLY A 150 16.30 -6.38 -3.45
C GLY A 150 15.40 -5.14 -3.52
N TYR A 151 15.54 -4.25 -2.54
CA TYR A 151 14.73 -3.04 -2.46
C TYR A 151 15.35 -1.91 -3.30
N GLY A 152 14.52 -1.03 -3.86
CA GLY A 152 15.00 0.23 -4.45
C GLY A 152 14.42 0.55 -5.82
N GLU A 153 14.61 1.79 -6.22
CA GLU A 153 14.31 2.31 -7.54
C GLU A 153 15.53 2.09 -8.44
N ARG A 154 15.45 1.13 -9.37
CA ARG A 154 16.52 0.86 -10.32
C ARG A 154 16.29 1.61 -11.63
N PRO A 155 17.28 2.37 -12.13
CA PRO A 155 17.18 2.92 -13.48
C PRO A 155 17.23 1.79 -14.50
N VAL A 156 16.60 2.01 -15.65
CA VAL A 156 16.73 1.09 -16.79
C VAL A 156 18.14 1.28 -17.37
N ASP A 157 19.03 0.32 -17.11
CA ASP A 157 20.41 0.34 -17.60
C ASP A 157 20.59 -0.76 -18.65
N PHE A 158 20.44 -0.39 -19.92
CA PHE A 158 20.59 -1.34 -21.02
C PHE A 158 22.03 -1.80 -21.22
N GLY A 159 23.04 -1.02 -20.82
CA GLY A 159 24.45 -1.39 -21.03
C GLY A 159 24.97 -2.38 -20.00
N ARG A 160 24.32 -2.46 -18.83
CA ARG A 160 24.68 -3.41 -17.77
C ARG A 160 23.90 -4.72 -17.83
N PHE A 161 22.68 -4.71 -18.36
CA PHE A 161 21.73 -5.83 -18.26
C PHE A 161 21.31 -6.45 -19.61
N TYR A 162 21.77 -5.93 -20.75
CA TYR A 162 21.60 -6.48 -22.10
C TYR A 162 22.92 -6.46 -22.87
#